data_AF-A0A6A6XD56-F1
#
_entry.id   AF-A0A6A6XD56-F1
#
_cell.length_a   1.000
_cell.length_b   1.000
_cell.length_c   1.000
_cell.angle_alpha   90.00
_cell.angle_beta   90.00
_cell.angle_gamma   90.00
#
_symmetry.space_group_name_H-M   'P 1'
#
loop_
_entity.id
_entity.type
_entity.pdbx_description
1 polymer ?
#
loop_
_entity_poly.entity_id
_entity_poly.type
_entity_poly.pdbx_seq_one_letter_code
_entity_poly.pdbx_strand_id
1 'polypeptide(L)'
;PSAILKFAAEYATNDPSTPFSSERQLYEVRAMQQLASALKSQPGDKSNLIKVPELYYFDENVHVIIMEDVSPPMISSATGDAPVYVSLDKMCQNPVGKNALGIVDQVGTQLGQFLIRLHRYTASESDRSSSNLRELFLVNEVSKEIDVQTCFRDIPRKLKEFEIVLEPTDEARLHEIIADMVLDYLDRPQSIIMGDFWYGNMILKLGGAGEQKTLEEISIIDWEFVTCAPSYVDLAHFLSEIWL
;
A
#
# COMPACT_ATOMS: atom_id res chain seq x y z
N PRO A 1 12.56 22.12 -6.50
CA PRO A 1 11.75 20.88 -6.35
C PRO A 1 12.28 19.77 -7.24
N SER A 2 12.62 18.62 -6.65
CA SER A 2 12.88 17.37 -7.36
C SER A 2 11.57 16.65 -7.65
N ALA A 3 11.63 15.62 -8.51
CA ALA A 3 10.50 14.78 -8.88
C ALA A 3 10.99 13.35 -9.10
N ILE A 4 10.10 12.37 -8.93
CA ILE A 4 10.36 10.95 -9.22
C ILE A 4 9.72 10.59 -10.56
N LEU A 5 10.51 9.94 -11.41
CA LEU A 5 9.99 9.26 -12.60
C LEU A 5 9.84 7.77 -12.27
N LYS A 6 8.62 7.25 -12.39
CA LYS A 6 8.30 5.83 -12.21
C LYS A 6 7.87 5.25 -13.56
N PHE A 7 8.49 4.14 -13.95
CA PHE A 7 8.15 3.39 -15.16
C PHE A 7 7.76 1.96 -14.78
N ALA A 8 6.71 1.43 -15.39
CA ALA A 8 6.30 0.04 -15.23
C ALA A 8 6.66 -0.79 -16.46
N ALA A 9 7.50 -1.80 -16.27
CA ALA A 9 7.73 -2.83 -17.28
C ALA A 9 6.54 -3.82 -17.35
N GLU A 10 6.41 -4.57 -18.44
CA GLU A 10 5.37 -5.61 -18.64
C GLU A 10 5.58 -6.90 -17.79
N TYR A 11 6.26 -6.76 -16.66
CA TYR A 11 6.57 -7.84 -15.72
C TYR A 11 6.81 -7.28 -14.32
N ALA A 12 6.74 -8.15 -13.31
CA ALA A 12 7.10 -7.81 -11.94
C ALA A 12 8.62 -7.62 -11.84
N THR A 13 9.08 -6.49 -11.31
CA THR A 13 10.53 -6.16 -11.28
C THR A 13 11.37 -7.17 -10.51
N ASN A 14 10.80 -7.74 -9.44
CA ASN A 14 11.48 -8.73 -8.59
C ASN A 14 11.48 -10.14 -9.19
N ASP A 15 10.60 -10.39 -10.16
CA ASP A 15 10.53 -11.65 -10.91
C ASP A 15 10.11 -11.37 -12.36
N PRO A 16 11.07 -11.11 -13.27
CA PRO A 16 10.78 -10.84 -14.67
C PRO A 16 10.06 -11.98 -15.41
N SER A 17 9.96 -13.17 -14.81
CA SER A 17 9.20 -14.28 -15.38
C SER A 17 7.70 -14.20 -15.10
N THR A 18 7.29 -13.37 -14.14
CA THR A 18 5.89 -13.09 -13.81
C THR A 18 5.38 -11.91 -14.64
N PRO A 19 4.50 -12.15 -15.63
CA PRO A 19 3.91 -11.07 -16.42
C PRO A 19 3.07 -10.16 -15.53
N PHE A 20 3.24 -8.85 -15.70
CA PHE A 20 2.46 -7.86 -14.96
C PHE A 20 2.28 -6.65 -15.87
N SER A 21 1.04 -6.41 -16.29
CA SER A 21 0.71 -5.35 -17.24
C SER A 21 1.20 -3.99 -16.77
N SER A 22 1.82 -3.21 -17.66
CA SER A 22 2.21 -1.82 -17.38
C SER A 22 1.00 -0.90 -17.14
N GLU A 23 -0.20 -1.32 -17.56
CA GLU A 23 -1.48 -0.65 -17.25
C GLU A 23 -1.70 -0.47 -15.75
N ARG A 24 -1.00 -1.23 -14.89
CA ARG A 24 -1.02 -1.04 -13.42
C ARG A 24 -0.75 0.41 -12.98
N GLN A 25 0.04 1.16 -13.74
CA GLN A 25 0.28 2.59 -13.46
C GLN A 25 -0.95 3.47 -13.62
N LEU A 26 -1.89 3.11 -14.50
CA LEU A 26 -3.15 3.85 -14.62
C LEU A 26 -3.93 3.82 -13.30
N TYR A 27 -3.89 2.69 -12.58
CA TYR A 27 -4.57 2.56 -11.29
C TYR A 27 -3.84 3.33 -10.18
N GLU A 28 -2.50 3.34 -10.19
CA GLU A 28 -1.72 4.18 -9.28
C GLU A 28 -2.00 5.68 -9.50
N VAL A 29 -2.09 6.12 -10.77
CA VAL A 29 -2.52 7.47 -11.14
C VAL A 29 -3.92 7.77 -10.61
N ARG A 30 -4.84 6.83 -10.77
CA ARG A 30 -6.22 6.97 -10.27
C ARG A 30 -6.27 7.11 -8.75
N ALA A 31 -5.39 6.40 -8.04
CA ALA A 31 -5.25 6.53 -6.60
C ALA A 31 -4.71 7.91 -6.19
N MET A 32 -3.64 8.39 -6.84
CA MET A 32 -3.03 9.71 -6.57
C MET A 32 -3.95 10.89 -6.87
N GLN A 33 -4.90 10.74 -7.80
CA GLN A 33 -5.81 11.80 -8.21
C GLN A 33 -7.22 11.64 -7.60
N GLN A 34 -8.02 10.70 -8.13
CA GLN A 34 -9.43 10.57 -7.82
C GLN A 34 -9.64 10.09 -6.38
N LEU A 35 -8.96 9.02 -5.96
CA LEU A 35 -9.11 8.48 -4.61
C LEU A 35 -8.59 9.45 -3.55
N ALA A 36 -7.37 9.98 -3.74
CA ALA A 36 -6.78 10.95 -2.81
C ALA A 36 -7.66 12.20 -2.66
N SER A 37 -8.19 12.74 -3.77
CA SER A 37 -9.10 13.89 -3.72
C SER A 37 -10.41 13.56 -2.98
N ALA A 38 -10.97 12.37 -3.22
CA ALA A 38 -12.23 11.98 -2.58
C ALA A 38 -12.07 11.80 -1.06
N LEU A 39 -10.97 11.19 -0.62
CA LEU A 39 -10.65 11.03 0.81
C LEU A 39 -10.41 12.38 1.49
N LYS A 40 -9.65 13.29 0.86
CA LYS A 40 -9.40 14.65 1.38
C LYS A 40 -10.68 15.48 1.52
N SER A 41 -11.69 15.21 0.68
CA SER A 41 -12.97 15.93 0.71
C SER A 41 -13.93 15.47 1.81
N GLN A 42 -13.60 14.39 2.54
CA GLN A 42 -14.47 13.83 3.56
C GLN A 42 -14.58 14.74 4.80
N PRO A 43 -15.81 14.99 5.31
CA PRO A 43 -16.00 15.75 6.55
C PRO A 43 -15.33 15.06 7.74
N GLY A 44 -14.56 15.83 8.52
CA GLY A 44 -13.92 15.31 9.74
C GLY A 44 -12.52 14.75 9.55
N ASP A 45 -11.91 14.92 8.37
CA ASP A 45 -10.47 14.75 8.22
C ASP A 45 -9.74 15.81 9.04
N LYS A 46 -9.34 15.42 10.26
CA LYS A 46 -8.54 16.26 11.16
C LYS A 46 -7.07 15.93 11.09
N SER A 47 -6.70 14.83 10.42
CA SER A 47 -5.31 14.37 10.38
C SER A 47 -4.70 14.61 9.01
N ASN A 48 -3.97 15.72 8.93
CA ASN A 48 -3.19 16.09 7.75
C ASN A 48 -1.89 15.28 7.61
N LEU A 49 -1.71 14.19 8.38
CA LEU A 49 -0.45 13.44 8.38
C LEU A 49 -0.37 12.42 7.25
N ILE A 50 -1.49 11.81 6.83
CA ILE A 50 -1.46 10.84 5.74
C ILE A 50 -1.51 11.56 4.40
N LYS A 51 -0.58 11.21 3.51
CA LYS A 51 -0.49 11.76 2.16
C LYS A 51 -0.31 10.65 1.14
N VAL A 52 -0.86 10.87 -0.05
CA VAL A 52 -0.51 10.14 -1.27
C VAL A 52 0.27 11.13 -2.14
N PRO A 53 1.41 10.74 -2.78
CA PRO A 53 2.22 11.64 -3.58
C PRO A 53 1.41 12.40 -4.63
N GLU A 54 1.75 13.67 -4.84
CA GLU A 54 1.12 14.45 -5.92
C GLU A 54 1.58 13.98 -7.29
N LEU A 55 0.63 13.76 -8.20
CA LEU A 55 0.95 13.48 -9.60
C LEU A 55 1.27 14.78 -10.34
N TYR A 56 2.42 14.82 -11.02
CA TYR A 56 2.81 15.95 -11.87
C TYR A 56 2.51 15.69 -13.35
N TYR A 57 2.74 14.46 -13.82
CA TYR A 57 2.51 14.08 -15.21
C TYR A 57 2.30 12.57 -15.34
N PHE A 58 1.45 12.15 -16.28
CA PHE A 58 1.26 10.76 -16.65
C PHE A 58 1.22 10.65 -18.17
N ASP A 59 2.08 9.80 -18.74
CA ASP A 59 2.02 9.41 -20.14
C ASP A 59 1.35 8.04 -20.25
N GLU A 60 0.10 8.03 -20.69
CA GLU A 60 -0.70 6.81 -20.82
C GLU A 60 -0.17 5.87 -21.91
N ASN A 61 0.51 6.36 -22.94
CA ASN A 61 0.96 5.51 -24.05
C ASN A 61 2.20 4.69 -23.70
N VAL A 62 3.03 5.19 -22.79
CA VAL A 62 4.27 4.52 -22.37
C VAL A 62 4.28 4.15 -20.89
N HIS A 63 3.16 4.35 -20.19
CA HIS A 63 2.95 4.02 -18.78
C HIS A 63 4.07 4.56 -17.88
N VAL A 64 4.28 5.88 -17.97
CA VAL A 64 5.27 6.63 -17.17
C VAL A 64 4.57 7.66 -16.31
N ILE A 65 4.89 7.67 -15.03
CA ILE A 65 4.47 8.65 -14.04
C ILE A 65 5.65 9.58 -13.71
N ILE A 66 5.37 10.88 -13.61
CA ILE A 66 6.20 11.84 -12.88
C ILE A 66 5.39 12.32 -11.68
N MET A 67 5.92 12.13 -10.48
CA MET A 67 5.23 12.43 -9.22
C MET A 67 6.15 13.15 -8.23
N GLU A 68 5.53 13.62 -7.14
CA GLU A 68 6.21 14.22 -6.01
C GLU A 68 7.33 13.33 -5.48
N ASP A 69 8.48 13.97 -5.25
CA ASP A 69 9.61 13.35 -4.58
C ASP A 69 9.44 13.47 -3.07
N VAL A 70 9.06 12.35 -2.45
CA VAL A 70 8.92 12.20 -1.00
C VAL A 70 10.20 11.67 -0.34
N SER A 71 11.34 11.72 -1.03
CA SER A 71 12.65 11.32 -0.50
C SER A 71 13.36 12.46 0.26
N PRO A 72 14.44 12.17 1.04
CA PRO A 72 15.19 13.22 1.70
C PRO A 72 15.78 14.21 0.70
N PRO A 73 15.77 15.53 0.99
CA PRO A 73 16.39 16.51 0.12
C PRO A 73 17.89 16.24 -0.03
N MET A 74 18.39 16.26 -1.27
CA MET A 74 19.79 15.96 -1.60
C MET A 74 20.82 16.86 -0.90
N ILE A 75 20.40 18.03 -0.40
CA ILE A 75 21.24 18.95 0.37
C ILE A 75 20.75 18.92 1.82
N SER A 76 21.36 18.07 2.64
CA SER A 76 21.15 18.11 4.08
C SER A 76 21.72 19.43 4.61
N SER A 77 20.89 20.28 5.24
CA SER A 77 21.40 21.48 5.92
C SER A 77 22.41 21.05 6.98
N ALA A 78 23.60 21.66 6.98
CA ALA A 78 24.68 21.38 7.93
C ALA A 78 24.30 21.58 9.42
N THR A 79 23.11 22.11 9.70
CA THR A 79 22.62 22.46 11.04
C THR A 79 21.90 21.32 11.77
N GLY A 80 21.73 20.13 11.17
CA GLY A 80 21.14 18.97 11.88
C GLY A 80 19.63 19.06 12.19
N ASP A 81 18.98 20.18 11.83
CA ASP A 81 17.54 20.43 11.99
C ASP A 81 16.71 20.07 10.75
N ALA A 82 17.34 19.46 9.74
CA ALA A 82 16.63 19.04 8.52
C ALA A 82 15.64 17.90 8.83
N PRO A 83 14.48 17.87 8.16
CA PRO A 83 13.57 16.74 8.26
C PRO A 83 14.27 15.46 7.79
N VAL A 84 14.05 14.38 8.53
CA VAL A 84 14.52 13.04 8.20
C VAL A 84 13.40 12.31 7.49
N TYR A 85 13.71 11.72 6.34
CA TYR A 85 12.79 10.85 5.62
C TYR A 85 13.26 9.41 5.78
N VAL A 86 12.37 8.54 6.22
CA VAL A 86 12.69 7.14 6.54
C VAL A 86 11.49 6.26 6.19
N SER A 87 11.72 5.12 5.55
CA SER A 87 10.63 4.15 5.37
C SER A 87 10.23 3.57 6.73
N LEU A 88 8.96 3.19 6.89
CA LEU A 88 8.50 2.59 8.15
C LEU A 88 9.25 1.29 8.45
N ASP A 89 9.57 0.49 7.43
CA ASP A 89 10.50 -0.64 7.53
C ASP A 89 11.80 -0.27 8.26
N LYS A 90 12.53 0.73 7.73
CA LYS A 90 13.80 1.17 8.30
C LYS A 90 13.63 1.78 9.68
N MET A 91 12.51 2.45 9.95
CA MET A 91 12.20 2.97 11.28
C MET A 91 12.03 1.85 12.31
N CYS A 92 11.42 0.73 11.93
CA CYS A 92 11.26 -0.44 12.80
C CYS A 92 12.59 -1.16 13.04
N GLN A 93 13.44 -1.30 12.02
CA GLN A 93 14.75 -1.94 12.15
C GLN A 93 15.79 -1.04 12.84
N ASN A 94 15.76 0.27 12.56
CA ASN A 94 16.72 1.26 13.02
C ASN A 94 15.98 2.52 13.54
N PRO A 95 15.47 2.48 14.79
CA PRO A 95 14.66 3.56 15.34
C PRO A 95 15.35 4.93 15.31
N VAL A 96 14.64 5.93 14.77
CA VAL A 96 15.13 7.32 14.67
C VAL A 96 14.59 8.15 15.83
N GLY A 97 15.49 8.60 16.70
CA GLY A 97 15.17 9.42 17.87
C GLY A 97 14.84 8.63 19.14
N LYS A 98 15.02 9.25 20.30
CA LYS A 98 14.77 8.64 21.63
C LYS A 98 13.30 8.34 21.88
N ASN A 99 12.39 9.01 21.17
CA ASN A 99 10.95 8.81 21.26
C ASN A 99 10.38 7.97 20.12
N ALA A 100 11.22 7.20 19.41
CA ALA A 100 10.81 6.39 18.26
C ALA A 100 9.60 5.49 18.53
N LEU A 101 9.50 4.86 19.71
CA LEU A 101 8.33 4.04 20.07
C LEU A 101 7.03 4.85 20.06
N GLY A 102 7.05 6.07 20.59
CA GLY A 102 5.88 6.96 20.55
C GLY A 102 5.52 7.42 19.14
N ILE A 103 6.53 7.57 18.27
CA ILE A 103 6.30 7.88 16.85
C ILE A 103 5.64 6.70 16.15
N VAL A 104 6.14 5.47 16.35
CA VAL A 104 5.57 4.28 15.72
C VAL A 104 4.14 4.02 16.23
N ASP A 105 3.86 4.23 17.52
CA ASP A 105 2.50 4.19 18.07
C ASP A 105 1.56 5.21 17.39
N GLN A 106 2.06 6.44 17.20
CA GLN A 106 1.33 7.47 16.45
C GLN A 106 1.09 7.04 15.00
N VAL A 107 2.10 6.48 14.32
CA VAL A 107 1.99 5.98 12.94
C VAL A 107 0.90 4.90 12.86
N GLY A 108 0.92 3.90 13.73
CA GLY A 108 -0.09 2.85 13.76
C GLY A 108 -1.51 3.41 13.96
N THR A 109 -1.66 4.38 14.85
CA THR A 109 -2.94 5.08 15.03
C THR A 109 -3.41 5.80 13.76
N GLN A 110 -2.51 6.50 13.07
CA GLN A 110 -2.84 7.23 11.84
C GLN A 110 -3.20 6.29 10.69
N LEU A 111 -2.43 5.22 10.49
CA LEU A 111 -2.69 4.21 9.46
C LEU A 111 -4.01 3.48 9.71
N GLY A 112 -4.30 3.07 10.95
CA GLY A 112 -5.57 2.43 11.29
C GLY A 112 -6.77 3.35 11.06
N GLN A 113 -6.66 4.64 11.42
CA GLN A 113 -7.71 5.62 11.12
C GLN A 113 -7.89 5.84 9.61
N PHE A 114 -6.79 5.83 8.85
CA PHE A 114 -6.83 5.92 7.39
C PHE A 114 -7.56 4.74 6.74
N LEU A 115 -7.20 3.51 7.09
CA LEU A 115 -7.85 2.30 6.57
C LEU A 115 -9.36 2.31 6.85
N ILE A 116 -9.77 2.63 8.09
CA ILE A 116 -11.18 2.72 8.45
C ILE A 116 -11.90 3.75 7.57
N ARG A 117 -11.29 4.91 7.29
CA ARG A 117 -11.87 5.93 6.41
C ARG A 117 -11.97 5.43 4.98
N LEU A 118 -10.88 4.91 4.42
CA LEU A 118 -10.81 4.37 3.06
C LEU A 118 -11.89 3.31 2.86
N HIS A 119 -11.91 2.29 3.71
CA HIS A 119 -12.80 1.15 3.56
C HIS A 119 -14.26 1.55 3.78
N ARG A 120 -14.58 2.36 4.80
CA ARG A 120 -15.98 2.78 5.04
C ARG A 120 -16.51 3.68 3.93
N TYR A 121 -15.69 4.61 3.46
CA TYR A 121 -16.11 5.53 2.41
C TYR A 121 -16.39 4.78 1.10
N THR A 122 -15.57 3.78 0.79
CA THR A 122 -15.62 3.05 -0.48
C THR A 122 -16.39 1.73 -0.41
N ALA A 123 -17.06 1.44 0.71
CA ALA A 123 -17.86 0.23 0.89
C ALA A 123 -19.31 0.35 0.39
N SER A 124 -19.83 1.57 0.23
CA SER A 124 -21.24 1.76 -0.14
C SER A 124 -21.42 1.65 -1.65
N GLU A 125 -22.22 0.70 -2.10
CA GLU A 125 -22.64 0.62 -3.51
C GLU A 125 -23.79 1.59 -3.83
N SER A 126 -24.55 2.00 -2.82
CA SER A 126 -25.70 2.90 -2.98
C SER A 126 -25.30 4.38 -3.00
N ASP A 127 -24.16 4.74 -2.42
CA ASP A 127 -23.59 6.07 -2.57
C ASP A 127 -22.93 6.23 -3.94
N ARG A 128 -23.40 7.19 -4.73
CA ARG A 128 -22.92 7.40 -6.10
C ARG A 128 -21.44 7.78 -6.16
N SER A 129 -20.93 8.52 -5.17
CA SER A 129 -19.52 8.94 -5.17
C SER A 129 -18.59 7.74 -4.94
N SER A 130 -18.94 6.89 -3.98
CA SER A 130 -18.29 5.60 -3.73
C SER A 130 -18.40 4.67 -4.93
N SER A 131 -19.61 4.49 -5.49
CA SER A 131 -19.81 3.59 -6.64
C SER A 131 -18.99 4.01 -7.86
N ASN A 132 -18.95 5.30 -8.20
CA ASN A 132 -18.13 5.80 -9.31
C ASN A 132 -16.64 5.54 -9.08
N LEU A 133 -16.15 5.67 -7.85
CA LEU A 133 -14.75 5.36 -7.53
C LEU A 133 -14.48 3.87 -7.67
N ARG A 134 -15.36 3.00 -7.15
CA ARG A 134 -15.18 1.54 -7.24
C ARG A 134 -15.09 1.06 -8.68
N GLU A 135 -15.90 1.61 -9.59
CA GLU A 135 -15.85 1.28 -11.02
C GLU A 135 -14.46 1.51 -11.64
N LEU A 136 -13.70 2.49 -11.15
CA LEU A 136 -12.34 2.78 -11.63
C LEU A 136 -11.32 1.70 -11.22
N PHE A 137 -11.61 0.92 -10.17
CA PHE A 137 -10.66 -0.01 -9.56
C PHE A 137 -11.09 -1.48 -9.65
N LEU A 138 -12.39 -1.75 -9.84
CA LEU A 138 -12.92 -3.11 -10.06
C LEU A 138 -12.27 -3.82 -11.26
N VAL A 139 -11.88 -3.05 -12.27
CA VAL A 139 -11.27 -3.57 -13.51
C VAL A 139 -9.78 -3.86 -13.39
N ASN A 140 -9.15 -3.61 -12.23
CA ASN A 140 -7.76 -3.99 -11.97
C ASN A 140 -7.65 -5.49 -11.64
N GLU A 141 -8.13 -6.34 -12.55
CA GLU A 141 -8.18 -7.79 -12.38
C GLU A 141 -6.79 -8.42 -12.37
N VAL A 142 -5.83 -7.83 -13.08
CA VAL A 142 -4.45 -8.36 -13.15
C VAL A 142 -3.76 -8.26 -11.78
N SER A 143 -3.81 -7.09 -11.12
CA SER A 143 -3.25 -6.96 -9.76
C SER A 143 -3.97 -7.88 -8.78
N LYS A 144 -5.29 -8.02 -8.93
CA LYS A 144 -6.13 -8.92 -8.12
C LYS A 144 -5.68 -10.38 -8.23
N GLU A 145 -5.45 -10.84 -9.46
CA GLU A 145 -5.04 -12.21 -9.75
C GLU A 145 -3.62 -12.49 -9.30
N ILE A 146 -2.69 -11.54 -9.48
CA ILE A 146 -1.32 -11.66 -8.98
C ILE A 146 -1.32 -11.79 -7.46
N ASP A 147 -2.05 -10.92 -6.74
CA ASP A 147 -2.11 -10.96 -5.28
C ASP A 147 -2.68 -12.31 -4.79
N VAL A 148 -3.78 -12.78 -5.40
CA VAL A 148 -4.35 -14.11 -5.09
C VAL A 148 -3.37 -15.24 -5.37
N GLN A 149 -2.62 -15.15 -6.47
CA GLN A 149 -1.64 -16.15 -6.83
C GLN A 149 -0.52 -16.22 -5.79
N THR A 150 0.07 -15.08 -5.44
CA THR A 150 1.23 -15.00 -4.55
C THR A 150 0.89 -15.23 -3.09
N CYS A 151 -0.26 -14.72 -2.63
CA CYS A 151 -0.65 -14.77 -1.22
C CYS A 151 -1.39 -16.06 -0.84
N PHE A 152 -2.01 -16.76 -1.79
CA PHE A 152 -2.80 -17.97 -1.49
C PHE A 152 -2.38 -19.18 -2.33
N ARG A 153 -2.48 -19.09 -3.66
CA ARG A 153 -2.37 -20.29 -4.53
C ARG A 153 -0.97 -20.87 -4.58
N ASP A 154 0.06 -20.06 -4.38
CA ASP A 154 1.44 -20.52 -4.38
C ASP A 154 1.88 -21.20 -3.08
N ILE A 155 1.11 -21.11 -1.99
CA ILE A 155 1.48 -21.69 -0.70
C ILE A 155 1.82 -23.20 -0.82
N PRO A 156 0.96 -24.07 -1.40
CA PRO A 156 1.27 -25.50 -1.47
C PRO A 156 2.54 -25.79 -2.28
N ARG A 157 2.74 -25.05 -3.37
CA ARG A 157 3.95 -25.13 -4.20
C ARG A 157 5.19 -24.73 -3.40
N LYS A 158 5.10 -23.66 -2.61
CA LYS A 158 6.20 -23.17 -1.77
C LYS A 158 6.51 -24.10 -0.60
N LEU A 159 5.51 -24.67 0.06
CA LEU A 159 5.73 -25.70 1.09
C LEU A 159 6.54 -26.87 0.53
N LYS A 160 6.21 -27.33 -0.69
CA LYS A 160 6.96 -28.38 -1.38
C LYS A 160 8.39 -27.95 -1.74
N GLU A 161 8.58 -26.72 -2.21
CA GLU A 161 9.90 -26.14 -2.53
C GLU A 161 10.83 -26.11 -1.31
N PHE A 162 10.28 -25.84 -0.12
CA PHE A 162 11.00 -25.84 1.15
C PHE A 162 11.00 -27.20 1.87
N GLU A 163 10.58 -28.28 1.20
CA GLU A 163 10.52 -29.63 1.77
C GLU A 163 9.68 -29.74 3.06
N ILE A 164 8.69 -28.86 3.22
CA ILE A 164 7.75 -28.88 4.35
C ILE A 164 6.64 -29.87 4.03
N VAL A 165 6.56 -30.95 4.81
CA VAL A 165 5.53 -31.99 4.69
C VAL A 165 4.47 -31.74 5.75
N LEU A 166 3.23 -31.55 5.30
CA LEU A 166 2.06 -31.46 6.17
C LEU A 166 1.48 -32.86 6.41
N GLU A 167 0.85 -33.05 7.57
CA GLU A 167 -0.01 -34.21 7.77
C GLU A 167 -1.20 -34.16 6.81
N PRO A 168 -1.74 -35.29 6.31
CA PRO A 168 -2.82 -35.29 5.33
C PRO A 168 -4.06 -34.48 5.75
N THR A 169 -4.33 -34.43 7.06
CA THR A 169 -5.44 -33.62 7.61
C THR A 169 -5.18 -32.12 7.49
N ASP A 170 -3.94 -31.69 7.70
CA ASP A 170 -3.55 -30.28 7.63
C ASP A 170 -3.44 -29.81 6.18
N GLU A 171 -2.95 -30.67 5.28
CA GLU A 171 -2.93 -30.40 3.84
C GLU A 171 -4.34 -30.21 3.28
N ALA A 172 -5.28 -31.11 3.64
CA ALA A 172 -6.68 -30.98 3.25
C ALA A 172 -7.29 -29.67 3.79
N ARG A 173 -7.00 -29.34 5.06
CA ARG A 173 -7.49 -28.12 5.68
C ARG A 173 -6.91 -26.86 5.03
N LEU A 174 -5.64 -26.87 4.66
CA LEU A 174 -5.00 -25.78 3.95
C LEU A 174 -5.65 -25.54 2.59
N HIS A 175 -5.93 -26.59 1.82
CA HIS A 175 -6.62 -26.47 0.54
C HIS A 175 -8.04 -25.89 0.68
N GLU A 176 -8.78 -26.28 1.73
CA GLU A 176 -10.09 -25.67 2.03
C GLU A 176 -9.94 -24.17 2.31
N ILE A 177 -8.99 -23.78 3.17
CA ILE A 177 -8.75 -22.36 3.52
C ILE A 177 -8.37 -21.57 2.26
N ILE A 178 -7.46 -22.08 1.44
CA ILE A 178 -7.06 -21.41 0.19
C ILE A 178 -8.26 -21.25 -0.73
N ALA A 179 -9.08 -22.28 -0.93
CA ALA A 179 -10.26 -22.21 -1.78
C ALA A 179 -11.27 -21.16 -1.28
N ASP A 180 -11.55 -21.14 0.02
CA ASP A 180 -12.46 -20.18 0.64
C ASP A 180 -11.93 -18.74 0.51
N MET A 181 -10.62 -18.53 0.75
CA MET A 181 -9.98 -17.21 0.62
C MET A 181 -9.97 -16.71 -0.82
N VAL A 182 -9.65 -17.57 -1.79
CA VAL A 182 -9.68 -17.23 -3.22
C VAL A 182 -11.08 -16.79 -3.64
N LEU A 183 -12.11 -17.54 -3.25
CA LEU A 183 -13.50 -17.21 -3.56
C LEU A 183 -13.93 -15.87 -2.92
N ASP A 184 -13.58 -15.66 -1.66
CA ASP A 184 -13.93 -14.43 -0.95
C ASP A 184 -13.22 -13.21 -1.56
N TYR A 185 -11.93 -13.33 -1.86
CA TYR A 185 -11.14 -12.27 -2.46
C TYR A 185 -11.65 -11.89 -3.85
N LEU A 186 -11.84 -12.88 -4.75
CA LEU A 186 -12.22 -12.66 -6.14
C LEU A 186 -13.68 -12.22 -6.31
N ASP A 187 -14.60 -12.86 -5.59
CA ASP A 187 -16.04 -12.74 -5.91
C ASP A 187 -16.81 -11.82 -4.96
N ARG A 188 -16.20 -11.36 -3.85
CA ARG A 188 -16.89 -10.55 -2.83
C ARG A 188 -16.17 -9.23 -2.52
N PRO A 189 -16.00 -8.34 -3.53
CA PRO A 189 -15.39 -7.04 -3.31
C PRO A 189 -16.20 -6.19 -2.34
N GLN A 190 -15.59 -5.77 -1.22
CA GLN A 190 -16.27 -4.98 -0.20
C GLN A 190 -15.99 -3.49 -0.34
N SER A 191 -14.73 -3.11 -0.50
CA SER A 191 -14.29 -1.72 -0.55
C SER A 191 -13.08 -1.58 -1.49
N ILE A 192 -12.63 -0.35 -1.73
CA ILE A 192 -11.33 -0.12 -2.36
C ILE A 192 -10.25 -0.40 -1.31
N ILE A 193 -9.31 -1.27 -1.66
CA ILE A 193 -8.12 -1.57 -0.86
C ILE A 193 -6.88 -1.01 -1.57
N MET A 194 -5.81 -0.77 -0.81
CA MET A 194 -4.52 -0.42 -1.43
C MET A 194 -3.91 -1.65 -2.12
N GLY A 195 -4.09 -2.85 -1.55
CA GLY A 195 -3.73 -4.13 -2.18
C GLY A 195 -2.29 -4.56 -1.94
N ASP A 196 -1.37 -3.62 -1.70
CA ASP A 196 0.00 -3.87 -1.25
C ASP A 196 0.32 -3.05 0.02
N PHE A 197 -0.57 -3.14 1.01
CA PHE A 197 -0.52 -2.29 2.20
C PHE A 197 0.43 -2.87 3.26
N TRP A 198 1.73 -2.58 3.13
CA TRP A 198 2.76 -2.95 4.12
C TRP A 198 3.71 -1.80 4.43
N TYR A 199 4.52 -1.94 5.49
CA TYR A 199 5.38 -0.85 5.98
C TYR A 199 6.52 -0.46 5.02
N GLY A 200 6.82 -1.29 4.01
CA GLY A 200 7.73 -0.92 2.91
C GLY A 200 7.20 0.24 2.06
N ASN A 201 5.87 0.33 1.91
CA ASN A 201 5.18 1.34 1.10
C ASN A 201 4.81 2.61 1.90
N MET A 202 5.44 2.81 3.06
CA MET A 202 5.20 3.96 3.94
C MET A 202 6.49 4.75 4.13
N ILE A 203 6.48 6.03 3.74
CA ILE A 203 7.59 6.95 3.97
C ILE A 203 7.19 7.96 5.05
N LEU A 204 7.97 8.00 6.13
CA LEU A 204 7.78 8.93 7.23
C LEU A 204 8.63 10.17 7.02
N LYS A 205 8.03 11.34 7.22
CA LYS A 205 8.76 12.61 7.37
C LYS A 205 8.80 12.98 8.85
N LEU A 206 10.01 13.05 9.40
CA LEU A 206 10.26 13.34 10.81
C LEU A 206 10.96 14.70 10.95
N GLY A 207 10.31 15.63 11.62
CA GLY A 207 10.89 16.90 12.06
C GLY A 207 11.53 16.81 13.44
N GLY A 208 11.90 17.98 13.98
CA GLY A 208 12.43 18.13 15.34
C GLY A 208 13.95 18.08 15.42
N ALA A 209 14.48 18.76 16.45
CA ALA A 209 15.91 18.94 16.68
C ALA A 209 16.52 17.84 17.55
N GLY A 210 17.74 17.43 17.21
CA GLY A 210 18.50 16.43 17.97
C GLY A 210 17.82 15.06 18.01
N GLU A 211 17.79 14.45 19.21
CA GLU A 211 17.28 13.10 19.42
C GLU A 211 15.76 13.03 19.64
N GLN A 212 15.05 14.16 19.70
CA GLN A 212 13.59 14.18 19.81
C GLN A 212 12.99 14.48 18.44
N LYS A 213 12.19 13.53 17.93
CA LYS A 213 11.59 13.63 16.60
C LYS A 213 10.09 13.85 16.67
N THR A 214 9.53 14.51 15.67
CA THR A 214 8.09 14.73 15.53
C THR A 214 7.63 14.19 14.19
N LEU A 215 6.57 13.37 14.20
CA LEU A 215 5.96 12.90 12.96
C LEU A 215 5.25 14.07 12.26
N GLU A 216 5.71 14.42 11.06
CA GLU A 216 5.12 15.50 10.26
C GLU A 216 4.25 14.97 9.12
N GLU A 217 4.59 13.80 8.56
CA GLU A 217 3.87 13.21 7.44
C GLU A 217 4.13 11.69 7.35
N ILE A 218 3.14 10.96 6.82
CA ILE A 218 3.22 9.58 6.38
C ILE A 218 2.74 9.56 4.93
N SER A 219 3.68 9.39 4.00
CA SER A 219 3.40 9.22 2.58
C SER A 219 3.19 7.74 2.26
N ILE A 220 2.00 7.38 1.76
CA ILE A 220 1.66 6.03 1.29
C ILE A 220 1.88 5.99 -0.22
N ILE A 221 2.81 5.15 -0.65
CA ILE A 221 3.26 5.06 -2.05
C ILE A 221 2.87 3.73 -2.69
N ASP A 222 3.16 3.58 -3.99
CA ASP A 222 3.08 2.32 -4.74
C ASP A 222 1.66 1.71 -4.86
N TRP A 223 0.69 2.53 -5.24
CA TRP A 223 -0.73 2.14 -5.35
C TRP A 223 -1.05 1.27 -6.58
N GLU A 224 -0.09 0.54 -7.16
CA GLU A 224 -0.32 -0.22 -8.40
C GLU A 224 -1.20 -1.48 -8.22
N PHE A 225 -1.36 -1.94 -6.97
CA PHE A 225 -2.26 -3.04 -6.59
C PHE A 225 -3.68 -2.61 -6.19
N VAL A 226 -3.96 -1.30 -6.22
CA VAL A 226 -5.26 -0.77 -5.81
C VAL A 226 -6.40 -1.43 -6.59
N THR A 227 -7.36 -2.00 -5.87
CA THR A 227 -8.49 -2.74 -6.45
C THR A 227 -9.67 -2.76 -5.50
N CYS A 228 -10.78 -3.40 -5.89
CA CYS A 228 -11.87 -3.71 -4.98
C CYS A 228 -11.81 -5.17 -4.50
N ALA A 229 -11.70 -5.35 -3.18
CA ALA A 229 -11.60 -6.64 -2.53
C ALA A 229 -12.17 -6.57 -1.08
N PRO A 230 -12.15 -7.66 -0.31
CA PRO A 230 -12.47 -7.63 1.11
C PRO A 230 -11.53 -6.70 1.89
N SER A 231 -12.09 -5.91 2.81
CA SER A 231 -11.33 -4.85 3.50
C SER A 231 -10.24 -5.40 4.44
N TYR A 232 -10.33 -6.68 4.85
CA TYR A 232 -9.33 -7.30 5.70
C TYR A 232 -7.98 -7.48 5.00
N VAL A 233 -7.92 -7.42 3.67
CA VAL A 233 -6.70 -7.68 2.90
C VAL A 233 -5.60 -6.70 3.27
N ASP A 234 -5.88 -5.40 3.27
CA ASP A 234 -4.88 -4.38 3.67
C ASP A 234 -4.36 -4.63 5.10
N LEU A 235 -5.25 -5.06 6.01
CA LEU A 235 -4.85 -5.39 7.38
C LEU A 235 -4.02 -6.68 7.44
N ALA A 236 -4.39 -7.69 6.65
CA ALA A 236 -3.68 -8.96 6.59
C ALA A 236 -2.27 -8.78 6.02
N HIS A 237 -2.11 -8.03 4.94
CA HIS A 237 -0.79 -7.71 4.36
C HIS A 237 0.08 -7.01 5.41
N PHE A 238 -0.45 -5.97 6.04
CA PHE A 238 0.28 -5.24 7.06
C PHE A 238 0.70 -6.10 8.26
N LEU A 239 -0.22 -6.94 8.78
CA LEU A 239 0.05 -7.80 9.93
C LEU A 239 1.00 -8.95 9.59
N SER A 240 0.89 -9.52 8.39
CA SER A 240 1.76 -10.61 7.95
C SER A 240 3.23 -10.17 7.90
N GLU A 241 3.48 -8.96 7.42
CA GLU A 241 4.83 -8.38 7.33
C GLU A 241 5.38 -8.01 8.71
N ILE A 242 4.55 -7.67 9.70
CA ILE A 242 5.03 -7.44 11.09
C ILE A 242 5.56 -8.72 11.73
N TRP A 243 5.03 -9.87 11.31
CA TRP A 243 5.41 -11.16 11.86
C TRP A 243 6.72 -11.71 11.26
N LEU A 244 7.06 -11.28 10.04
CA LEU A 244 8.26 -11.69 9.29
C LEU A 244 9.51 -10.89 9.72
#